data_AF-L9YEV7-F1
#
_entry.id   AF-L9YEV7-F1
#
_cell.length_a   1.000
_cell.length_b   1.000
_cell.length_c   1.000
_cell.angle_alpha   90.00
_cell.angle_beta   90.00
_cell.angle_gamma   90.00
#
_symmetry.space_group_name_H-M   'P 1'
#
loop_
_entity.id
_entity.type
_entity.pdbx_description
1 polymer ?
#
loop_
_entity_poly.entity_id
_entity_poly.type
_entity_poly.pdbx_seq_one_letter_code
_entity_poly.pdbx_strand_id
1 'polypeptide(L)'
;MFDDAYRVLRPGGRVAISDVVQTAPFPDDVKMDPDSLTGCVAGASTVADLEAMLDSAGFDAIEIAPKDESTEFISDWDADRDLGDYLVSATIEARKPPQDP
;
A
#
# COMPACT_ATOMS: atom_id res chain seq x y z
N MET A 1 3.57 5.70 10.10
CA MET A 1 4.14 4.37 9.79
C MET A 1 5.50 4.53 9.12
N PHE A 2 5.57 5.24 7.98
CA PHE A 2 6.82 5.44 7.25
C PHE A 2 7.88 6.27 8.00
N ASP A 3 7.51 7.06 9.01
CA ASP A 3 8.45 7.80 9.86
C ASP A 3 9.47 6.91 10.57
N ASP A 4 9.03 5.74 11.05
CA ASP A 4 9.91 4.79 11.72
C ASP A 4 10.86 4.13 10.72
N ALA A 5 10.36 3.76 9.53
CA ALA A 5 11.18 3.26 8.44
C ALA A 5 12.23 4.30 8.02
N TYR A 6 11.83 5.56 7.89
CA TYR A 6 12.73 6.67 7.56
C TYR A 6 13.81 6.86 8.62
N ARG A 7 13.43 6.80 9.90
CA ARG A 7 14.34 6.96 11.04
C ARG A 7 15.43 5.87 11.07
N VAL A 8 15.09 4.62 10.80
CA VAL A 8 16.04 3.49 10.88
C VAL A 8 16.90 3.32 9.63
N LEU A 9 16.45 3.83 8.48
CA LEU A 9 17.24 3.78 7.25
C LEU A 9 18.47 4.68 7.32
N ARG A 10 19.60 4.15 6.83
CA ARG A 10 20.81 4.95 6.57
C ARG A 10 20.51 5.99 5.48
N PRO A 11 21.19 7.15 5.47
CA PRO A 11 21.12 8.09 4.35
C PRO A 11 21.39 7.38 3.01
N GLY A 12 20.60 7.68 1.98
CA GLY A 12 20.63 6.97 0.69
C GLY A 12 20.01 5.56 0.69
N GLY A 13 19.44 5.12 1.81
CA GLY A 13 18.71 3.85 1.91
C GLY A 13 17.38 3.84 1.15
N ARG A 14 16.82 2.66 0.91
CA ARG A 14 15.55 2.48 0.17
C ARG A 14 14.55 1.64 0.97
N VAL A 15 13.28 2.04 0.93
CA VAL A 15 12.12 1.21 1.26
C VAL A 15 11.67 0.51 -0.01
N ALA A 16 11.33 -0.78 0.10
CA ALA A 16 10.87 -1.61 -1.00
C ALA A 16 9.93 -2.68 -0.46
N ILE A 17 8.64 -2.48 -0.63
CA ILE A 17 7.59 -3.28 -0.03
C ILE A 17 6.62 -3.72 -1.13
N SER A 18 6.06 -4.92 -1.00
CA SER A 18 4.90 -5.34 -1.78
C SER A 18 3.72 -5.39 -0.82
N ASP A 19 2.68 -4.61 -1.10
CA ASP A 19 1.48 -4.54 -0.26
C ASP A 19 0.21 -4.44 -1.11
N VAL A 20 -0.95 -4.56 -0.50
CA VAL A 20 -2.26 -4.40 -1.15
C VAL A 20 -2.70 -2.95 -1.04
N VAL A 21 -3.16 -2.38 -2.15
CA VAL A 21 -3.63 -1.00 -2.25
C VAL A 21 -5.05 -0.95 -2.74
N GLN A 22 -5.78 0.04 -2.25
CA GLN A 22 -7.16 0.27 -2.63
C GLN A 22 -7.23 1.07 -3.95
N THR A 23 -7.89 0.51 -4.96
CA THR A 23 -8.09 1.12 -6.28
C THR A 23 -9.46 1.77 -6.44
N ALA A 24 -10.46 1.28 -5.70
CA ALA A 24 -11.82 1.78 -5.72
C ALA A 24 -12.40 1.87 -4.29
N PRO A 25 -13.34 2.81 -4.02
CA PRO A 25 -13.99 2.88 -2.71
C PRO A 25 -14.76 1.59 -2.41
N PHE A 26 -14.49 1.01 -1.24
CA PHE A 26 -15.27 -0.14 -0.77
C PHE A 26 -16.73 0.25 -0.53
N PRO A 27 -17.68 -0.64 -0.86
CA PRO A 27 -19.06 -0.49 -0.43
C PRO A 27 -19.17 -0.61 1.09
N ASP A 28 -20.21 0.00 1.67
CA ASP A 28 -20.32 0.17 3.13
C ASP A 28 -20.39 -1.16 3.90
N ASP A 29 -20.84 -2.23 3.26
CA ASP A 29 -20.92 -3.58 3.81
C ASP A 29 -19.58 -4.32 3.85
N VAL A 30 -18.57 -3.87 3.10
CA VAL A 30 -17.19 -4.39 3.16
C VAL A 30 -16.39 -3.69 4.26
N LYS A 31 -16.59 -2.38 4.47
CA LYS A 31 -15.88 -1.62 5.52
C LYS A 31 -16.20 -2.07 6.95
N MET A 32 -17.39 -2.62 7.16
CA MET A 32 -17.92 -3.01 8.47
C MET A 32 -17.80 -4.51 8.76
N ASP A 33 -17.29 -5.28 7.81
CA ASP A 33 -17.18 -6.73 7.92
C ASP A 33 -15.91 -7.14 8.72
N PRO A 34 -16.04 -7.90 9.82
CA PRO A 34 -14.92 -8.35 10.64
C PRO A 34 -13.87 -9.16 9.88
N ASP A 35 -14.29 -9.98 8.91
CA ASP A 35 -13.36 -10.81 8.14
C ASP A 35 -12.53 -9.92 7.19
N SER A 36 -13.16 -8.95 6.52
CA SER A 36 -12.48 -7.90 5.73
C SER A 36 -11.53 -7.02 6.57
N LEU A 37 -11.84 -6.77 7.85
CA LEU A 37 -10.94 -6.03 8.76
C LEU A 37 -9.70 -6.84 9.15
N THR A 38 -9.80 -8.16 9.25
CA THR A 38 -8.67 -9.03 9.61
C THR A 38 -7.81 -9.45 8.41
N GLY A 39 -8.35 -9.39 7.19
CA GLY A 39 -7.65 -9.73 5.94
C GLY A 39 -6.80 -8.61 5.32
N CYS A 40 -6.55 -7.50 6.04
CA CYS A 40 -5.92 -6.28 5.52
C CYS A 40 -6.71 -5.57 4.38
N VAL A 41 -7.94 -6.01 4.10
CA VAL A 41 -8.79 -5.51 3.00
C VAL A 41 -9.33 -4.12 3.34
N ALA A 42 -10.04 -3.99 4.46
CA ALA A 42 -10.70 -2.73 4.82
C ALA A 42 -9.73 -1.61 5.24
N GLY A 43 -8.46 -1.93 5.53
CA GLY A 43 -7.41 -0.99 5.90
C GLY A 43 -6.45 -0.62 4.76
N ALA A 44 -6.64 -1.18 3.56
CA ALA A 44 -5.78 -0.91 2.42
C ALA A 44 -5.79 0.59 2.09
N SER A 45 -4.61 1.20 2.09
CA SER A 45 -4.46 2.61 1.72
C SER A 45 -4.54 2.78 0.21
N THR A 46 -5.01 3.93 -0.25
CA THR A 46 -4.93 4.26 -1.68
C THR A 46 -3.48 4.57 -2.07
N VAL A 47 -3.17 4.51 -3.36
CA VAL A 47 -1.85 4.93 -3.88
C VAL A 47 -1.54 6.37 -3.47
N ALA A 48 -2.52 7.27 -3.58
CA ALA A 48 -2.36 8.67 -3.21
C ALA A 48 -2.07 8.86 -1.71
N ASP A 49 -2.72 8.09 -0.83
CA ASP A 49 -2.46 8.13 0.60
C ASP A 49 -1.03 7.66 0.91
N LEU A 50 -0.57 6.59 0.26
CA LEU A 50 0.78 6.07 0.42
C LEU A 50 1.85 7.05 -0.07
N GLU A 51 1.63 7.68 -1.23
CA GLU A 51 2.49 8.76 -1.74
C GLU A 51 2.59 9.91 -0.74
N ALA A 52 1.45 10.38 -0.21
CA ALA A 52 1.41 11.46 0.77
C ALA A 52 2.11 11.09 2.08
N MET A 53 1.94 9.85 2.57
CA MET A 53 2.62 9.40 3.79
C MET A 53 4.13 9.24 3.61
N LEU A 54 4.60 8.76 2.44
CA LEU A 54 6.02 8.65 2.12
C LEU A 54 6.67 10.02 1.98
N ASP A 55 6.01 10.94 1.26
CA ASP A 55 6.46 12.32 1.09
C ASP A 55 6.52 13.05 2.44
N SER A 56 5.46 12.93 3.25
CA SER A 56 5.41 13.52 4.59
C SER A 56 6.49 12.98 5.53
N ALA A 57 6.91 11.72 5.37
CA ALA A 57 8.00 11.13 6.16
C ALA A 57 9.39 11.60 5.69
N GLY A 58 9.48 12.25 4.52
CA GLY A 58 10.71 12.80 3.95
C GLY A 58 11.41 11.89 2.94
N PHE A 59 10.73 10.85 2.43
CA PHE A 59 11.28 10.06 1.32
C PHE A 59 11.22 10.84 0.00
N ASP A 60 12.17 10.57 -0.89
CA ASP A 60 12.20 11.01 -2.28
C ASP A 60 12.11 9.82 -3.24
N ALA A 61 12.08 10.09 -4.55
CA ALA A 61 12.01 9.08 -5.61
C ALA A 61 10.94 8.00 -5.34
N ILE A 62 9.73 8.45 -4.98
CA ILE A 62 8.59 7.58 -4.66
C ILE A 62 8.06 6.98 -5.96
N GLU A 63 7.99 5.65 -6.00
CA GLU A 63 7.41 4.89 -7.11
C GLU A 63 6.46 3.83 -6.54
N ILE A 64 5.18 3.95 -6.90
CA ILE A 64 4.15 2.96 -6.54
C ILE A 64 3.60 2.38 -7.84
N ALA A 65 3.78 1.07 -8.02
CA ALA A 65 3.40 0.34 -9.22
C ALA A 65 2.36 -0.73 -8.89
N PRO A 66 1.06 -0.44 -9.08
CA PRO A 66 -0.01 -1.44 -9.05
C PRO A 66 0.23 -2.55 -10.07
N LYS A 67 -0.16 -3.78 -9.72
CA LYS A 67 -0.07 -4.96 -10.58
C LYS A 67 -1.47 -5.44 -10.90
N ASP A 68 -2.01 -5.04 -12.03
CA ASP A 68 -3.38 -5.40 -12.43
C ASP A 68 -3.60 -6.93 -12.52
N GLU A 69 -2.56 -7.69 -12.85
CA GLU A 69 -2.58 -9.18 -12.87
C GLU A 69 -2.79 -9.81 -11.48
N SER A 70 -2.61 -9.04 -10.39
CA SER A 70 -2.83 -9.55 -9.03
C SER A 70 -4.32 -9.69 -8.68
N THR A 71 -5.19 -9.06 -9.45
CA THR A 71 -6.66 -9.11 -9.30
C THR A 71 -7.17 -10.55 -9.27
N GLU A 72 -6.67 -11.41 -10.16
CA GLU A 72 -7.08 -12.83 -10.27
C GLU A 72 -6.74 -13.66 -9.03
N PHE A 73 -5.72 -13.27 -8.27
CA PHE A 73 -5.34 -13.96 -7.04
C PHE A 73 -6.07 -13.38 -5.81
N ILE A 74 -6.45 -12.11 -5.86
CA ILE A 74 -7.15 -11.41 -4.78
C ILE A 74 -8.65 -11.75 -4.81
N SER A 75 -9.22 -11.99 -5.99
CA SER A 75 -10.62 -12.44 -6.13
C SER A 75 -10.89 -13.77 -5.41
N ASP A 76 -9.87 -14.61 -5.22
CA ASP A 76 -9.97 -15.88 -4.50
C ASP A 76 -9.87 -15.73 -2.97
N TRP A 77 -9.59 -14.53 -2.45
CA TRP A 77 -9.41 -14.32 -1.00
C TRP A 77 -10.71 -14.31 -0.21
N ASP A 78 -11.84 -14.07 -0.89
CA ASP A 78 -13.16 -14.07 -0.30
C ASP A 78 -14.09 -14.89 -1.19
N ALA A 79 -14.71 -15.92 -0.61
CA ALA A 79 -15.57 -16.84 -1.36
C ALA A 79 -16.94 -16.23 -1.68
N ASP A 80 -17.32 -15.18 -0.98
CA ASP A 80 -18.62 -14.52 -1.09
C ASP A 80 -18.54 -13.19 -1.89
N ARG A 81 -17.34 -12.62 -2.06
CA ARG A 81 -17.12 -11.31 -2.70
C ARG A 81 -15.90 -11.27 -3.61
N ASP A 82 -16.05 -10.65 -4.78
CA ASP A 82 -14.91 -10.35 -5.64
C ASP A 82 -14.19 -9.09 -5.15
N LEU A 83 -13.09 -9.30 -4.41
CA LEU A 83 -12.26 -8.21 -3.89
C LEU A 83 -11.30 -7.64 -4.94
N GLY A 84 -11.13 -8.33 -6.08
CA GLY A 84 -10.27 -7.87 -7.16
C GLY A 84 -10.72 -6.52 -7.76
N ASP A 85 -12.02 -6.24 -7.72
CA ASP A 85 -12.57 -4.97 -8.20
C ASP A 85 -12.16 -3.75 -7.36
N TYR A 86 -11.65 -3.96 -6.14
CA TYR A 86 -11.34 -2.88 -5.19
C TYR A 86 -9.87 -2.86 -4.75
N LEU A 87 -9.15 -3.96 -4.98
CA LEU A 87 -7.81 -4.19 -4.45
C LEU A 87 -6.89 -4.74 -5.51
N VAL A 88 -5.65 -4.24 -5.49
CA VAL A 88 -4.54 -4.80 -6.24
C VAL A 88 -3.31 -4.83 -5.37
N SER A 89 -2.38 -5.74 -5.64
CA SER A 89 -1.04 -5.65 -5.08
C SER A 89 -0.26 -4.55 -5.81
N ALA A 90 0.51 -3.77 -5.07
CA ALA A 90 1.45 -2.81 -5.60
C ALA A 90 2.86 -3.04 -5.05
N THR A 91 3.86 -2.72 -5.88
CA THR A 91 5.22 -2.50 -5.40
C THR A 91 5.36 -1.05 -4.99
N ILE A 92 5.85 -0.82 -3.78
CA ILE A 92 6.01 0.50 -3.16
C ILE A 92 7.49 0.71 -2.88
N GLU A 93 8.08 1.70 -3.54
CA GLU A 93 9.48 2.04 -3.41
C GLU A 93 9.66 3.52 -3.11
N ALA A 94 10.61 3.83 -2.23
CA ALA A 94 11.01 5.21 -1.96
C ALA A 94 12.41 5.25 -1.38
N ARG A 95 13.11 6.38 -1.53
CA ARG A 95 14.49 6.54 -1.08
C ARG A 95 14.61 7.61 0.00
N LYS A 96 15.46 7.34 0.99
CA LYS A 96 15.87 8.35 1.94
C LYS A 96 16.95 9.20 1.29
N PRO A 97 16.82 10.54 1.25
CA PRO A 97 17.83 11.40 0.65
C PRO A 97 19.22 11.11 1.23
N PRO A 98 20.29 11.20 0.41
CA PRO A 98 21.64 11.21 0.95
C PRO A 98 21.81 12.44 1.85
N GLN A 99 22.64 12.31 2.90
CA GLN A 99 23.09 13.52 3.58
C GLN A 99 24.23 14.11 2.76
N ASP A 100 24.08 15.37 2.36
CA ASP A 100 25.19 16.11 1.78
C ASP A 100 26.35 16.18 2.79
N PRO A 101 27.60 16.05 2.32
CA PRO A 101 28.79 15.98 3.17
C PRO A 101 29.09 17.29 3.93
#